data_AF-A0AAV7DN02-F1
#
_entry.id   AF-A0AAV7DN02-F1
#
_cell.length_a   1.000
_cell.length_b   1.000
_cell.length_c   1.000
_cell.angle_alpha   90.00
_cell.angle_beta   90.00
_cell.angle_gamma   90.00
#
_symmetry.space_group_name_H-M   'P 1'
#
loop_
_entity.id
_entity.type
_entity.pdbx_description
1 polymer ?
#
loop_
_entity_poly.entity_id
_entity_poly.type
_entity_poly.pdbx_seq_one_letter_code
_entity_poly.pdbx_strand_id
1 'polypeptide(L)'
;MDDSSHAEVMLFLKTLQHFLKNVENQEDLILQFLMDLHSQSGISFPSSPSASSFHCTSQTSLHVIDDDSSMDLQSLWDDVRLHLRRHLVGKLQTTLDTSESQPKVNFKAQCLQRLLFLYPESDVLVKYQNIQQNVVVELLHGFRERKIESVLGAYQKAIPRVFTMIKEDLFVLSHVIDSSSIIKFINETFFEAITEEMKTFFDILYEPSTEEQGLQPARLIKKKHKQRVHALAVSGLDSDLIITLNQTENPF
;
A
#
# COMPACT_ATOMS: atom_id res chain seq x y z
N MET A 1 -16.01 -41.06 -19.66
CA MET A 1 -16.20 -39.67 -20.13
C MET A 1 -15.61 -39.62 -21.52
N ASP A 2 -16.38 -39.16 -22.49
CA ASP A 2 -16.09 -39.28 -23.92
C ASP A 2 -15.01 -38.27 -24.36
N ASP A 3 -13.99 -38.68 -25.11
CA ASP A 3 -12.85 -37.84 -25.52
C ASP A 3 -13.31 -36.56 -26.26
N SER A 4 -14.50 -36.59 -26.88
CA SER A 4 -15.14 -35.43 -27.51
C SER A 4 -15.41 -34.29 -26.53
N SER A 5 -15.86 -34.61 -25.32
CA SER A 5 -16.22 -33.60 -24.30
C SER A 5 -14.99 -32.83 -23.79
N HIS A 6 -13.86 -33.50 -23.62
CA HIS A 6 -12.61 -32.87 -23.22
C HIS A 6 -12.08 -31.93 -24.31
N ALA A 7 -12.14 -32.35 -25.58
CA ALA A 7 -11.72 -31.54 -26.72
C ALA A 7 -12.56 -30.26 -26.86
N GLU A 8 -13.87 -30.33 -26.64
CA GLU A 8 -14.78 -29.18 -26.69
C GLU A 8 -14.48 -28.15 -25.60
N VAL A 9 -14.27 -28.58 -24.35
CA VAL A 9 -13.93 -27.66 -23.24
C VAL A 9 -12.55 -27.03 -23.49
N MET A 10 -11.58 -27.81 -23.96
CA MET A 10 -10.27 -27.26 -24.34
C MET A 10 -10.39 -26.21 -25.45
N LEU A 11 -11.20 -26.46 -26.48
CA LEU A 11 -11.44 -25.50 -27.57
C LEU A 11 -12.11 -24.22 -27.03
N PHE A 12 -13.10 -24.38 -26.15
CA PHE A 12 -13.78 -23.26 -25.50
C PHE A 12 -12.79 -22.38 -24.72
N LEU A 13 -11.97 -22.95 -23.85
CA LEU A 13 -10.99 -22.19 -23.08
C LEU A 13 -9.91 -21.55 -23.98
N LYS A 14 -9.47 -22.23 -25.05
CA LYS A 14 -8.53 -21.64 -26.04
C LYS A 14 -9.16 -20.44 -26.73
N THR A 15 -10.46 -20.52 -27.01
CA THR A 15 -11.22 -19.42 -27.62
C THR A 15 -11.32 -18.23 -26.67
N LEU A 16 -11.65 -18.46 -25.38
CA LEU A 16 -11.63 -17.39 -24.38
C LEU A 16 -10.25 -16.75 -24.26
N GLN A 17 -9.19 -17.56 -24.19
CA GLN A 17 -7.83 -17.06 -24.08
C GLN A 17 -7.44 -16.22 -25.32
N HIS A 18 -7.86 -16.66 -26.52
CA HIS A 18 -7.66 -15.91 -27.75
C HIS A 18 -8.35 -14.55 -27.69
N PHE A 19 -9.60 -14.48 -27.22
CA PHE A 19 -10.31 -13.20 -27.07
C PHE A 19 -9.62 -12.28 -26.06
N LEU A 20 -9.26 -12.80 -24.87
CA LEU A 20 -8.59 -12.02 -23.83
C LEU A 20 -7.23 -11.47 -24.27
N LYS A 21 -6.49 -12.21 -25.12
CA LYS A 21 -5.17 -11.77 -25.59
C LYS A 21 -5.21 -10.80 -26.76
N ASN A 22 -6.20 -10.95 -27.66
CA ASN A 22 -6.17 -10.29 -28.97
C ASN A 22 -7.27 -9.24 -29.17
N VAL A 23 -8.27 -9.17 -28.30
CA VAL A 23 -9.38 -8.23 -28.43
C VAL A 23 -9.45 -7.36 -27.18
N GLU A 24 -9.30 -6.06 -27.37
CA GLU A 24 -9.31 -5.09 -26.27
C GLU A 24 -10.70 -4.96 -25.63
N ASN A 25 -10.72 -4.71 -24.32
CA ASN A 25 -11.91 -4.38 -23.53
C ASN A 25 -13.02 -5.45 -23.55
N GLN A 26 -12.66 -6.72 -23.73
CA GLN A 26 -13.62 -7.84 -23.73
C GLN A 26 -13.78 -8.50 -22.36
N GLU A 27 -12.94 -8.18 -21.39
CA GLU A 27 -12.85 -8.86 -20.10
C GLU A 27 -14.18 -8.79 -19.34
N ASP A 28 -14.85 -7.63 -19.35
CA ASP A 28 -16.15 -7.44 -18.70
C ASP A 28 -17.27 -8.26 -19.36
N LEU A 29 -17.23 -8.40 -20.70
CA LEU A 29 -18.19 -9.20 -21.45
C LEU A 29 -17.96 -10.69 -21.22
N ILE A 30 -16.71 -11.13 -21.23
CA ILE A 30 -16.32 -12.52 -20.96
C ILE A 30 -16.69 -12.92 -19.53
N LEU A 31 -16.44 -12.05 -18.54
CA LEU A 31 -16.85 -12.30 -17.16
C LEU A 31 -18.36 -12.46 -17.03
N GLN A 32 -19.13 -11.57 -17.65
CA GLN A 32 -20.58 -11.66 -17.62
C GLN A 32 -21.06 -12.96 -18.27
N PHE A 33 -20.53 -13.30 -19.45
CA PHE A 33 -20.84 -14.54 -20.13
C PHE A 33 -20.54 -15.79 -19.28
N LEU A 34 -19.40 -15.83 -18.58
CA LEU A 34 -19.04 -16.96 -17.72
C LEU A 34 -19.98 -17.09 -16.51
N MET A 35 -20.36 -15.98 -15.88
CA MET A 35 -21.32 -15.97 -14.76
C MET A 35 -22.73 -16.35 -15.23
N ASP A 36 -23.14 -15.88 -16.40
CA ASP A 36 -24.42 -16.25 -17.02
C ASP A 36 -24.44 -17.74 -17.36
N LEU A 37 -23.34 -18.26 -17.92
CA LEU A 37 -23.21 -19.69 -18.24
C LEU A 37 -23.26 -20.54 -16.97
N HIS A 38 -22.61 -20.11 -15.88
CA HIS A 38 -22.68 -20.78 -14.58
C HIS A 38 -24.12 -20.83 -14.04
N SER A 39 -24.81 -19.70 -14.02
CA SER A 39 -26.16 -19.58 -13.44
C SER A 39 -27.24 -20.26 -14.27
N GLN A 40 -27.17 -20.20 -15.60
CA GLN A 40 -28.19 -20.74 -16.50
C GLN A 40 -28.00 -22.24 -16.79
N SER A 41 -26.75 -22.71 -16.75
CA SER A 41 -26.40 -24.06 -17.20
C SER A 41 -26.02 -25.00 -16.04
N GLY A 42 -25.85 -24.48 -14.83
CA GLY A 42 -25.39 -25.25 -13.67
C GLY A 42 -23.95 -25.76 -13.79
N ILE A 43 -23.19 -25.27 -14.77
CA ILE A 43 -21.79 -25.63 -14.97
C ILE A 43 -20.97 -25.00 -13.86
N SER A 44 -20.24 -25.80 -13.08
CA SER A 44 -19.30 -25.28 -12.09
C SER A 44 -17.93 -25.06 -12.71
N PHE A 45 -17.33 -23.91 -12.41
CA PHE A 45 -15.96 -23.60 -12.80
C PHE A 45 -15.01 -23.95 -11.65
N PRO A 46 -13.80 -24.46 -11.93
CA PRO A 46 -12.80 -24.71 -10.89
C PRO A 46 -12.45 -23.42 -10.16
N SER A 47 -12.82 -23.33 -8.88
CA SER A 47 -12.53 -22.17 -8.03
C SER A 47 -11.21 -22.31 -7.27
N SER A 48 -10.73 -23.54 -7.02
CA SER A 48 -9.45 -23.77 -6.35
C SER A 48 -8.27 -23.56 -7.31
N PRO A 49 -7.20 -22.85 -6.92
CA PRO A 49 -5.96 -22.80 -7.68
C PRO A 49 -5.22 -24.15 -7.61
N SER A 50 -4.70 -24.62 -8.74
CA SER A 50 -3.72 -25.70 -8.76
C SER A 50 -2.38 -25.18 -8.28
N ALA A 51 -2.02 -25.43 -7.02
CA ALA A 51 -0.75 -25.14 -6.33
C ALA A 51 -0.13 -23.73 -6.49
N SER A 52 -0.69 -22.86 -7.33
CA SER A 52 -0.37 -21.46 -7.56
C SER A 52 -1.39 -20.61 -6.81
N SER A 53 -1.49 -20.85 -5.50
CA SER A 53 -2.18 -19.91 -4.63
C SER A 53 -1.51 -18.53 -4.73
N PHE A 54 -2.21 -17.49 -4.27
CA PHE A 54 -1.69 -16.12 -4.20
C PHE A 54 -0.39 -16.00 -3.35
N HIS A 55 -0.01 -17.06 -2.65
CA HIS A 55 1.22 -17.25 -1.91
C HIS A 55 2.10 -18.32 -2.56
N CYS A 56 2.72 -18.03 -3.70
CA CYS A 56 3.87 -18.80 -4.15
C CYS A 56 5.15 -18.24 -3.50
N THR A 57 5.35 -18.52 -2.20
CA THR A 57 6.69 -18.52 -1.62
C THR A 57 7.29 -19.89 -1.90
N SER A 58 8.36 -19.90 -2.69
CA SER A 58 9.14 -21.05 -3.13
C SER A 58 9.18 -22.20 -2.11
N GLN A 59 8.41 -23.26 -2.36
CA GLN A 59 8.70 -24.58 -1.83
C GLN A 59 9.05 -25.49 -2.99
N THR A 60 10.34 -25.81 -3.05
CA THR A 60 10.93 -26.84 -3.91
C THR A 60 10.26 -28.18 -3.60
N SER A 61 9.39 -28.65 -4.50
CA SER A 61 8.98 -30.06 -4.52
C SER A 61 9.72 -30.75 -5.65
N LEU A 62 10.60 -31.68 -5.28
CA LEU A 62 11.33 -32.58 -6.17
C LEU A 62 10.41 -33.76 -6.53
N HIS A 63 10.36 -34.07 -7.83
CA HIS A 63 9.68 -35.20 -8.47
C HIS A 63 8.15 -35.12 -8.66
N VAL A 64 7.74 -34.46 -9.74
CA VAL A 64 6.67 -34.96 -10.62
C VAL A 64 7.25 -34.97 -12.03
N ILE A 65 7.30 -36.15 -12.66
CA ILE A 65 7.56 -36.27 -14.09
C ILE A 65 6.20 -36.04 -14.73
N ASP A 66 5.93 -34.81 -15.17
CA ASP A 66 4.77 -34.54 -16.02
C ASP A 66 5.12 -34.92 -17.45
N ASP A 67 4.27 -35.74 -18.05
CA ASP A 67 4.33 -36.13 -19.44
C ASP A 67 3.98 -34.91 -20.32
N ASP A 68 4.93 -34.49 -21.15
CA ASP A 68 5.02 -33.15 -21.77
C ASP A 68 4.13 -32.99 -23.04
N SER A 69 2.92 -33.57 -23.07
CA SER A 69 2.09 -33.56 -24.29
C SER A 69 0.61 -33.23 -24.14
N SER A 70 0.13 -32.83 -22.97
CA SER A 70 -1.20 -32.24 -22.83
C SER A 70 -1.10 -30.87 -22.17
N MET A 71 -1.48 -29.79 -22.87
CA MET A 71 -1.88 -28.58 -22.14
C MET A 71 -2.97 -29.00 -21.17
N ASP A 72 -2.66 -28.94 -19.88
CA ASP A 72 -3.61 -29.28 -18.83
C ASP A 72 -4.79 -28.30 -18.94
N LEU A 73 -6.01 -28.83 -19.01
CA LEU A 73 -7.25 -28.04 -19.02
C LEU A 73 -7.24 -27.02 -17.88
N GLN A 74 -6.67 -27.41 -16.75
CA GLN A 74 -6.51 -26.58 -15.58
C GLN A 74 -5.54 -25.41 -15.80
N SER A 75 -4.39 -25.63 -16.44
CA SER A 75 -3.45 -24.55 -16.77
C SER A 75 -4.07 -23.48 -17.68
N LEU A 76 -4.91 -23.92 -18.62
CA LEU A 76 -5.55 -23.02 -19.56
C LEU A 76 -6.66 -22.20 -18.87
N TRP A 77 -7.40 -22.83 -17.95
CA TRP A 77 -8.34 -22.12 -17.10
C TRP A 77 -7.63 -21.14 -16.15
N ASP A 78 -6.50 -21.52 -15.57
CA ASP A 78 -5.70 -20.66 -14.69
C ASP A 78 -5.21 -19.41 -15.43
N ASP A 79 -4.79 -19.54 -16.70
CA ASP A 79 -4.44 -18.39 -17.54
C ASP A 79 -5.63 -17.44 -17.77
N VAL A 80 -6.81 -17.98 -18.06
CA VAL A 80 -8.05 -17.20 -18.23
C VAL A 80 -8.39 -16.46 -16.93
N ARG A 81 -8.41 -17.17 -15.79
CA ARG A 81 -8.67 -16.59 -14.47
C ARG A 81 -7.65 -15.52 -14.11
N LEU A 82 -6.38 -15.74 -14.42
CA LEU A 82 -5.29 -14.80 -14.11
C LEU A 82 -5.48 -13.49 -14.87
N HIS A 83 -5.83 -13.58 -16.16
CA HIS A 83 -6.07 -12.41 -17.00
C HIS A 83 -7.25 -11.59 -16.45
N LEU A 84 -8.39 -12.24 -16.21
CA LEU A 84 -9.59 -11.58 -15.67
C LEU A 84 -9.35 -10.98 -14.28
N ARG A 85 -8.58 -11.67 -13.43
CA ARG A 85 -8.17 -11.15 -12.12
C ARG A 85 -7.39 -9.85 -12.25
N ARG A 86 -6.39 -9.79 -13.15
CA ARG A 86 -5.56 -8.60 -13.34
C ARG A 86 -6.41 -7.41 -13.78
N HIS A 87 -7.36 -7.64 -14.70
CA HIS A 87 -8.33 -6.63 -15.10
C HIS A 87 -9.16 -6.08 -13.93
N LEU A 88 -9.79 -6.98 -13.16
CA LEU A 88 -10.62 -6.60 -12.01
C LEU A 88 -9.83 -5.89 -10.91
N VAL A 89 -8.61 -6.37 -10.61
CA VAL A 89 -7.72 -5.72 -9.64
C VAL A 89 -7.29 -4.33 -10.13
N GLY A 90 -6.96 -4.19 -11.42
CA GLY A 90 -6.65 -2.89 -12.01
C GLY A 90 -7.81 -1.91 -11.87
N LYS A 91 -9.04 -2.37 -12.16
CA LYS A 91 -10.28 -1.59 -11.97
C LYS A 91 -10.50 -1.16 -10.52
N LEU A 92 -10.27 -2.05 -9.55
CA LEU A 92 -10.36 -1.72 -8.12
C LEU A 92 -9.33 -0.65 -7.72
N GLN A 93 -8.12 -0.71 -8.27
CA GLN A 93 -7.06 0.26 -8.00
C GLN A 93 -7.36 1.64 -8.56
N THR A 94 -7.80 1.75 -9.82
CA THR A 94 -8.10 3.05 -10.45
C THR A 94 -9.30 3.77 -9.82
N THR A 95 -10.20 3.01 -9.19
CA THR A 95 -11.38 3.57 -8.52
C THR A 95 -11.01 4.35 -7.24
N LEU A 96 -9.79 4.21 -6.72
CA LEU A 96 -9.35 4.84 -5.47
C LEU A 96 -9.18 6.37 -5.61
N ASP A 97 -8.88 6.85 -6.80
CA ASP A 97 -8.51 8.25 -7.09
C ASP A 97 -9.70 9.21 -7.23
N THR A 98 -10.92 8.70 -7.43
CA THR A 98 -12.09 9.56 -7.72
C THR A 98 -12.92 9.85 -6.45
N SER A 99 -13.34 11.10 -6.31
CA SER A 99 -14.01 11.69 -5.13
C SER A 99 -15.54 11.55 -5.09
N GLU A 100 -16.16 10.68 -5.90
CA GLU A 100 -17.62 10.45 -5.90
C GLU A 100 -18.01 9.09 -5.31
N SER A 101 -19.05 9.07 -4.47
CA SER A 101 -19.24 8.03 -3.44
C SER A 101 -20.23 6.90 -3.76
N GLN A 102 -21.26 7.12 -4.60
CA GLN A 102 -22.29 6.09 -4.87
C GLN A 102 -21.97 5.18 -6.06
N PRO A 103 -21.56 5.69 -7.24
CA PRO A 103 -21.16 4.84 -8.36
C PRO A 103 -19.97 3.93 -8.01
N LYS A 104 -19.07 4.44 -7.16
CA LYS A 104 -17.87 3.77 -6.67
C LYS A 104 -18.16 2.52 -5.83
N VAL A 105 -19.15 2.60 -4.94
CA VAL A 105 -19.54 1.49 -4.06
C VAL A 105 -20.13 0.34 -4.86
N ASN A 106 -21.08 0.62 -5.75
CA ASN A 106 -21.67 -0.42 -6.60
C ASN A 106 -20.62 -1.08 -7.51
N PHE A 107 -19.72 -0.28 -8.06
CA PHE A 107 -18.63 -0.77 -8.88
C PHE A 107 -17.67 -1.70 -8.11
N LYS A 108 -17.24 -1.29 -6.90
CA LYS A 108 -16.41 -2.12 -6.02
C LYS A 108 -17.11 -3.45 -5.71
N ALA A 109 -18.39 -3.41 -5.33
CA ALA A 109 -19.17 -4.61 -5.03
C ALA A 109 -19.24 -5.56 -6.23
N GLN A 110 -19.52 -5.05 -7.43
CA GLN A 110 -19.53 -5.85 -8.66
C GLN A 110 -18.16 -6.47 -8.96
N CYS A 111 -17.07 -5.72 -8.79
CA CYS A 111 -15.72 -6.24 -8.98
C CYS A 111 -15.40 -7.37 -8.00
N LEU A 112 -15.78 -7.23 -6.72
CA LEU A 112 -15.57 -8.28 -5.72
C LEU A 112 -16.43 -9.52 -5.99
N GLN A 113 -17.69 -9.37 -6.37
CA GLN A 113 -18.54 -10.49 -6.77
C GLN A 113 -17.94 -11.27 -7.93
N ARG A 114 -17.42 -10.57 -8.94
CA ARG A 114 -16.72 -11.18 -10.09
C ARG A 114 -15.41 -11.86 -9.68
N LEU A 115 -14.68 -11.31 -8.70
CA LEU A 115 -13.49 -11.97 -8.16
C LEU A 115 -13.85 -13.24 -7.37
N LEU A 116 -14.92 -13.22 -6.57
CA LEU A 116 -15.41 -14.37 -5.81
C LEU A 116 -15.96 -15.49 -6.71
N PHE A 117 -16.44 -15.14 -7.90
CA PHE A 117 -16.76 -16.14 -8.90
C PHE A 117 -15.50 -16.90 -9.38
N LEU A 118 -14.35 -16.22 -9.46
CA LEU A 118 -13.11 -16.80 -10.00
C LEU A 118 -12.20 -17.46 -8.94
N TYR A 119 -12.27 -17.00 -7.68
CA TYR A 119 -11.34 -17.38 -6.61
C TYR A 119 -12.05 -17.56 -5.27
N PRO A 120 -11.45 -18.32 -4.34
CA PRO A 120 -11.98 -18.48 -2.99
C PRO A 120 -12.04 -17.15 -2.23
N GLU A 121 -12.98 -17.03 -1.29
CA GLU A 121 -13.19 -15.82 -0.49
C GLU A 121 -11.91 -15.32 0.19
N SER A 122 -11.14 -16.22 0.81
CA SER A 122 -9.89 -15.87 1.50
C SER A 122 -8.93 -15.09 0.61
N ASP A 123 -8.76 -15.55 -0.63
CA ASP A 123 -7.80 -15.00 -1.57
C ASP A 123 -8.25 -13.62 -2.09
N VAL A 124 -9.56 -13.49 -2.34
CA VAL A 124 -10.17 -12.23 -2.75
C VAL A 124 -10.07 -11.19 -1.64
N LEU A 125 -10.36 -11.58 -0.40
CA LEU A 125 -10.28 -10.68 0.76
C LEU A 125 -8.85 -10.23 1.03
N VAL A 126 -7.87 -11.15 1.03
CA VAL A 126 -6.45 -10.78 1.18
C VAL A 126 -6.03 -9.80 0.08
N LYS A 127 -6.43 -10.04 -1.17
CA LYS A 127 -6.07 -9.13 -2.27
C LYS A 127 -6.71 -7.76 -2.11
N TYR A 128 -7.99 -7.71 -1.75
CA TYR A 128 -8.72 -6.46 -1.57
C TYR A 128 -8.21 -5.67 -0.36
N GLN A 129 -7.90 -6.35 0.74
CA GLN A 129 -7.26 -5.78 1.93
C GLN A 129 -5.95 -5.10 1.57
N ASN A 130 -5.07 -5.78 0.84
CA ASN A 130 -3.79 -5.20 0.40
C ASN A 130 -3.97 -3.92 -0.42
N ILE A 131 -4.98 -3.87 -1.30
CA ILE A 131 -5.29 -2.67 -2.11
C ILE A 131 -5.69 -1.52 -1.19
N GLN A 132 -6.59 -1.77 -0.24
CA GLN A 132 -7.09 -0.73 0.66
C GLN A 132 -6.03 -0.28 1.68
N GLN A 133 -5.27 -1.22 2.22
CA GLN A 133 -4.21 -0.95 3.17
C GLN A 133 -3.13 -0.06 2.54
N ASN A 134 -2.75 -0.29 1.28
CA ASN A 134 -1.83 0.60 0.58
C ASN A 134 -2.34 2.04 0.53
N VAL A 135 -3.63 2.24 0.23
CA VAL A 135 -4.21 3.58 0.18
C VAL A 135 -4.31 4.22 1.57
N VAL A 136 -4.65 3.43 2.60
CA VAL A 136 -4.63 3.92 3.98
C VAL A 136 -3.22 4.35 4.36
N VAL A 137 -2.21 3.51 4.12
CA VAL A 137 -0.81 3.82 4.43
C VAL A 137 -0.36 5.07 3.68
N GLU A 138 -0.62 5.20 2.38
CA GLU A 138 -0.27 6.40 1.60
C GLU A 138 -0.92 7.67 2.17
N LEU A 139 -2.19 7.58 2.59
CA LEU A 139 -2.94 8.69 3.16
C LEU A 139 -2.39 9.12 4.52
N LEU A 140 -1.90 8.17 5.32
CA LEU A 140 -1.32 8.40 6.64
C LEU A 140 0.19 8.68 6.57
N HIS A 141 0.90 8.27 5.52
CA HIS A 141 2.35 8.40 5.39
C HIS A 141 2.82 9.85 5.52
N GLY A 142 1.98 10.79 5.07
CA GLY A 142 2.24 12.20 5.24
C GLY A 142 2.43 12.64 6.71
N PHE A 143 2.11 11.82 7.73
CA PHE A 143 2.41 12.16 9.12
C PHE A 143 3.90 12.06 9.47
N ARG A 144 4.65 11.20 8.79
CA ARG A 144 6.02 10.84 9.19
C ARG A 144 7.04 11.95 8.95
N GLU A 145 6.86 12.76 7.90
CA GLU A 145 7.87 13.74 7.45
C GLU A 145 7.58 15.19 7.86
N ARG A 146 6.53 15.42 8.66
CA ARG A 146 6.00 16.76 8.91
C ARG A 146 6.26 17.24 10.33
N LYS A 147 6.57 18.55 10.48
CA LYS A 147 6.55 19.24 11.78
C LYS A 147 5.18 19.02 12.44
N ILE A 148 5.11 18.95 13.77
CA ILE A 148 3.88 18.67 14.54
C ILE A 148 2.68 19.51 14.08
N GLU A 149 2.87 20.81 13.83
CA GLU A 149 1.81 21.72 13.33
C GLU A 149 1.28 21.32 11.94
N SER A 150 2.16 20.78 11.10
CA SER A 150 1.85 20.28 9.76
C SER A 150 1.23 18.87 9.79
N VAL A 151 1.49 18.10 10.86
CA VAL A 151 0.85 16.80 11.14
C VAL A 151 -0.60 16.96 11.58
N LEU A 152 -0.93 17.94 12.42
CA LEU A 152 -2.32 18.18 12.84
C LEU A 152 -3.25 18.47 11.65
N GLY A 153 -2.80 19.33 10.74
CA GLY A 153 -3.54 19.64 9.50
C GLY A 153 -3.65 18.44 8.56
N ALA A 154 -2.69 17.51 8.61
CA ALA A 154 -2.77 16.25 7.89
C ALA A 154 -3.85 15.33 8.45
N TYR A 155 -3.90 15.16 9.78
CA TYR A 155 -4.90 14.32 10.44
C TYR A 155 -6.32 14.80 10.15
N GLN A 156 -6.54 16.12 10.20
CA GLN A 156 -7.83 16.72 9.89
C GLN A 156 -8.33 16.39 8.48
N LYS A 157 -7.42 16.17 7.52
CA LYS A 157 -7.78 15.76 6.14
C LYS A 157 -7.87 14.26 5.98
N ALA A 158 -6.95 13.52 6.60
CA ALA A 158 -6.81 12.08 6.45
C ALA A 158 -7.94 11.31 7.16
N ILE A 159 -8.23 11.65 8.42
CA ILE A 159 -9.20 10.92 9.25
C ILE A 159 -10.60 10.85 8.61
N PRO A 160 -11.21 11.95 8.12
CA PRO A 160 -12.51 11.88 7.46
C PRO A 160 -12.50 10.99 6.21
N ARG A 161 -11.39 10.97 5.47
CA ARG A 161 -11.23 10.12 4.29
C ARG A 161 -11.14 8.64 4.67
N VAL A 162 -10.38 8.30 5.70
CA VAL A 162 -10.32 6.93 6.24
C VAL A 162 -11.70 6.47 6.72
N PHE A 163 -12.42 7.30 7.49
CA PHE A 163 -13.79 6.97 7.90
C PHE A 163 -14.75 6.76 6.73
N THR A 164 -14.58 7.54 5.66
CA THR A 164 -15.37 7.35 4.43
C THR A 164 -15.03 6.02 3.76
N MET A 165 -13.75 5.66 3.66
CA MET A 165 -13.32 4.36 3.12
C MET A 165 -13.87 3.20 3.94
N ILE A 166 -13.81 3.28 5.28
CA ILE A 166 -14.38 2.25 6.18
C ILE A 166 -15.88 2.09 5.91
N LYS A 167 -16.63 3.19 5.79
CA LYS A 167 -18.07 3.14 5.50
C LYS A 167 -18.39 2.55 4.13
N GLU A 168 -17.65 2.98 3.11
CA GLU A 168 -17.80 2.45 1.75
C GLU A 168 -17.53 0.94 1.73
N ASP A 169 -16.40 0.51 2.28
CA ASP A 169 -15.98 -0.89 2.23
C ASP A 169 -16.87 -1.77 3.11
N LEU A 170 -17.38 -1.26 4.25
CA LEU A 170 -18.39 -1.98 5.05
C LEU A 170 -19.67 -2.22 4.24
N PHE A 171 -20.14 -1.20 3.53
CA PHE A 171 -21.30 -1.34 2.66
C PHE A 171 -21.01 -2.29 1.48
N VAL A 172 -19.86 -2.17 0.84
CA VAL A 172 -19.46 -3.07 -0.25
C VAL A 172 -19.45 -4.52 0.23
N LEU A 173 -18.76 -4.80 1.33
CA LEU A 173 -18.57 -6.16 1.83
C LEU A 173 -19.86 -6.77 2.38
N SER A 174 -20.79 -5.96 2.93
CA SER A 174 -22.08 -6.47 3.42
C SER A 174 -22.97 -7.08 2.33
N HIS A 175 -22.70 -6.79 1.05
CA HIS A 175 -23.43 -7.36 -0.08
C HIS A 175 -22.75 -8.60 -0.67
N VAL A 176 -21.60 -9.00 -0.12
CA VAL A 176 -20.66 -9.88 -0.81
C VAL A 176 -20.13 -11.01 0.08
N ILE A 177 -19.97 -10.79 1.39
CA ILE A 177 -19.42 -11.77 2.33
C ILE A 177 -20.15 -11.78 3.68
N ASP A 178 -19.88 -12.81 4.49
CA ASP A 178 -20.46 -12.97 5.83
C ASP A 178 -19.95 -11.95 6.85
N SER A 179 -20.80 -11.61 7.83
CA SER A 179 -20.51 -10.54 8.81
C SER A 179 -19.24 -10.76 9.66
N SER A 180 -18.87 -12.00 9.94
CA SER A 180 -17.64 -12.31 10.69
C SER A 180 -16.38 -11.95 9.90
N SER A 181 -16.35 -12.27 8.60
CA SER A 181 -15.27 -11.90 7.67
C SER A 181 -15.16 -10.39 7.52
N ILE A 182 -16.28 -9.66 7.53
CA ILE A 182 -16.29 -8.18 7.45
C ILE A 182 -15.57 -7.56 8.66
N ILE A 183 -15.91 -7.99 9.87
CA ILE A 183 -15.30 -7.43 11.10
C ILE A 183 -13.78 -7.66 11.09
N LYS A 184 -13.35 -8.87 10.73
CA LYS A 184 -11.94 -9.22 10.60
C LYS A 184 -11.26 -8.33 9.57
N PHE A 185 -11.84 -8.20 8.38
CA PHE A 185 -11.33 -7.36 7.30
C PHE A 185 -11.13 -5.91 7.75
N ILE A 186 -12.14 -5.31 8.39
CA ILE A 186 -12.06 -3.90 8.82
C ILE A 186 -10.96 -3.71 9.88
N ASN A 187 -10.85 -4.65 10.82
CA ASN A 187 -9.80 -4.59 11.85
C ASN A 187 -8.40 -4.64 11.23
N GLU A 188 -8.13 -5.64 10.42
CA GLU A 188 -6.79 -5.88 9.86
C GLU A 188 -6.42 -4.85 8.77
N THR A 189 -7.39 -4.36 8.00
CA THR A 189 -7.14 -3.38 6.93
C THR A 189 -6.96 -1.96 7.45
N PHE A 190 -7.79 -1.54 8.41
CA PHE A 190 -7.85 -0.15 8.84
C PHE A 190 -7.27 0.06 10.23
N PHE A 191 -7.79 -0.63 11.25
CA PHE A 191 -7.40 -0.34 12.63
C PHE A 191 -5.96 -0.76 12.95
N GLU A 192 -5.52 -1.91 12.46
CA GLU A 192 -4.12 -2.33 12.58
C GLU A 192 -3.19 -1.38 11.81
N ALA A 193 -3.54 -1.03 10.57
CA ALA A 193 -2.75 -0.07 9.79
C ALA A 193 -2.64 1.31 10.46
N ILE A 194 -3.74 1.84 11.00
CA ILE A 194 -3.73 3.09 11.78
C ILE A 194 -2.87 2.94 13.03
N THR A 195 -2.97 1.81 13.74
CA THR A 195 -2.20 1.55 14.96
C THR A 195 -0.70 1.55 14.69
N GLU A 196 -0.27 0.85 13.64
CA GLU A 196 1.15 0.81 13.25
C GLU A 196 1.67 2.16 12.75
N GLU A 197 0.87 2.92 12.01
CA GLU A 197 1.26 4.29 11.61
C GLU A 197 1.37 5.23 12.81
N MET A 198 0.44 5.14 13.77
CA MET A 198 0.51 5.93 15.01
C MET A 198 1.73 5.57 15.84
N LYS A 199 2.03 4.27 15.99
CA LYS A 199 3.22 3.79 16.69
C LYS A 199 4.49 4.33 16.03
N THR A 200 4.59 4.21 14.70
CA THR A 200 5.75 4.73 13.97
C THR A 200 5.91 6.24 14.13
N PHE A 201 4.80 6.99 14.08
CA PHE A 201 4.81 8.43 14.32
C PHE A 201 5.31 8.79 15.73
N PHE A 202 4.86 8.07 16.76
CA PHE A 202 5.36 8.26 18.12
C PHE A 202 6.84 7.90 18.24
N ASP A 203 7.29 6.82 17.61
CA ASP A 203 8.70 6.44 17.62
C ASP A 203 9.59 7.55 17.03
N ILE A 204 9.14 8.23 15.96
CA ILE A 204 9.82 9.40 15.38
C ILE A 204 9.81 10.60 16.33
N LEU A 205 8.68 10.88 17.00
CA LEU A 205 8.58 12.00 17.95
C LEU A 205 9.42 11.81 19.21
N TYR A 206 9.55 10.55 19.65
CA TYR A 206 10.28 10.17 20.86
C TYR A 206 11.70 9.68 20.57
N GLU A 207 12.16 9.70 19.31
CA GLU A 207 13.54 9.43 18.98
C GLU A 207 14.39 10.44 19.79
N PRO A 208 15.14 9.96 20.80
CA PRO A 208 15.88 10.87 21.66
C PRO A 208 16.83 11.61 20.74
N SER A 209 16.76 12.95 20.75
CA SER A 209 17.85 13.76 20.23
C SER A 209 19.09 13.33 21.01
N THR A 210 19.86 12.38 20.46
CA THR A 210 21.22 12.11 20.90
C THR A 210 22.02 13.35 20.53
N GLU A 211 21.85 14.36 21.37
CA GLU A 211 22.92 15.27 21.69
C GLU A 211 24.07 14.39 22.21
N GLU A 212 24.91 13.89 21.30
CA GLU A 212 26.34 14.00 21.52
C GLU A 212 26.69 15.50 21.55
N GLN A 213 26.19 16.21 22.57
CA GLN A 213 26.97 17.24 23.21
C GLN A 213 28.13 16.49 23.87
N GLY A 214 29.13 16.17 23.05
CA GLY A 214 30.44 15.81 23.53
C GLY A 214 30.90 16.93 24.44
N LEU A 215 30.70 16.73 25.74
CA LEU A 215 31.38 17.42 26.81
C LEU A 215 32.87 17.41 26.46
N GLN A 216 33.34 18.47 25.82
CA GLN A 216 34.76 18.77 25.76
C GLN A 216 35.18 19.07 27.20
N PRO A 217 36.01 18.23 27.84
CA PRO A 217 36.52 18.57 29.15
C PRO A 217 37.42 19.78 28.99
N ALA A 218 37.07 20.87 29.67
CA ALA A 218 37.91 22.06 29.79
C ALA A 218 39.31 21.64 30.25
N ARG A 219 40.29 21.69 29.34
CA ARG A 219 41.69 21.47 29.68
C ARG A 219 42.17 22.64 30.56
N LEU A 220 42.19 22.40 31.86
CA LEU A 220 42.99 23.14 32.83
C LEU A 220 44.46 23.13 32.39
N ILE A 221 44.96 24.26 31.87
CA ILE A 221 46.40 24.50 31.74
C ILE A 221 46.79 25.52 32.80
N LYS A 222 47.31 25.02 33.93
CA LYS A 222 47.98 25.83 34.96
C LYS A 222 49.46 26.02 34.60
N LYS A 223 49.81 27.29 34.34
CA LYS A 223 51.07 28.05 34.56
C LYS A 223 52.42 27.30 34.58
N LYS A 224 53.37 27.77 33.76
CA LYS A 224 54.80 27.84 34.13
C LYS A 224 55.32 29.28 34.00
N HIS A 225 55.77 29.79 35.14
CA HIS A 225 56.46 31.05 35.33
C HIS A 225 57.95 30.87 34.96
N LYS A 226 58.51 31.70 34.07
CA LYS A 226 59.95 31.95 34.02
C LYS A 226 60.22 33.39 33.60
N GLN A 227 60.66 34.15 34.60
CA GLN A 227 61.05 35.55 34.57
C GLN A 227 62.37 35.75 33.80
N ARG A 228 62.48 36.84 33.04
CA ARG A 228 63.75 37.56 32.78
C ARG A 228 63.46 39.01 32.35
N VAL A 229 64.41 39.88 32.65
CA VAL A 229 64.27 41.28 33.03
C VAL A 229 64.92 42.24 32.01
N HIS A 230 64.36 43.47 31.91
CA HIS A 230 64.83 44.76 31.36
C HIS A 230 65.21 44.93 29.88
N ALA A 231 64.57 45.93 29.22
CA ALA A 231 65.21 47.18 28.76
C ALA A 231 64.16 48.25 28.36
N LEU A 232 64.49 49.52 28.59
CA LEU A 232 63.68 50.74 28.45
C LEU A 232 63.67 51.33 27.03
N ALA A 233 62.68 52.23 26.83
CA ALA A 233 62.61 53.36 25.90
C ALA A 233 62.08 53.02 24.48
N VAL A 234 61.25 53.81 23.79
CA VAL A 234 61.08 55.27 23.69
C VAL A 234 59.63 55.61 23.26
N SER A 235 59.21 56.82 23.64
CA SER A 235 58.00 57.61 23.35
C SER A 235 57.28 57.47 22.00
N GLY A 236 55.96 57.69 22.03
CA GLY A 236 55.16 58.14 20.88
C GLY A 236 53.71 58.42 21.30
N LEU A 237 53.38 59.70 21.43
CA LEU A 237 52.03 60.26 21.60
C LEU A 237 51.16 59.87 20.40
N ASP A 238 49.90 59.48 20.59
CA ASP A 238 48.80 60.40 20.29
C ASP A 238 47.43 59.84 20.68
N SER A 239 46.55 60.81 20.89
CA SER A 239 45.20 60.73 21.44
C SER A 239 44.16 60.44 20.34
N ASP A 240 42.97 60.02 20.78
CA ASP A 240 41.62 60.19 20.18
C ASP A 240 40.84 58.86 20.29
N LEU A 241 39.89 58.68 21.23
CA LEU A 241 38.56 59.32 21.32
C LEU A 241 37.82 59.13 19.96
N ILE A 242 36.74 58.37 19.82
CA ILE A 242 35.42 58.60 20.39
C ILE A 242 34.54 57.35 20.21
N ILE A 243 33.75 57.09 21.25
CA ILE A 243 32.59 56.21 21.33
C ILE A 243 31.40 56.87 20.65
N THR A 244 30.63 56.15 19.82
CA THR A 244 29.20 56.48 19.66
C THR A 244 28.35 55.22 19.45
N LEU A 245 27.63 54.87 20.51
CA LEU A 245 26.34 54.18 20.49
C LEU A 245 25.29 55.10 19.84
N ASN A 246 24.37 54.57 19.04
CA ASN A 246 22.94 54.76 19.34
C ASN A 246 22.01 53.91 18.47
N GLN A 247 21.01 53.39 19.19
CA GLN A 247 19.75 52.77 18.76
C GLN A 247 18.84 53.76 18.02
N THR A 248 17.90 53.23 17.22
CA THR A 248 16.43 53.50 17.23
C THR A 248 15.80 52.80 16.01
N GLU A 249 14.95 51.79 16.22
CA GLU A 249 13.48 51.86 16.22
C GLU A 249 12.81 52.21 14.87
N ASN A 250 12.30 51.15 14.20
CA ASN A 250 10.91 50.98 13.66
C ASN A 250 10.36 51.95 12.57
N PRO A 251 9.19 51.68 11.96
CA PRO A 251 8.87 50.59 11.03
C PRO A 251 8.21 51.09 9.71
N PHE A 252 8.04 50.20 8.72
CA PHE A 252 6.87 50.14 7.83
C PHE A 252 6.69 48.68 7.37
#